data_AF-A0A925KB60-F1
#
_entry.id   AF-A0A925KB60-F1
#
_cell.length_a   1.000
_cell.length_b   1.000
_cell.length_c   1.000
_cell.angle_alpha   90.00
_cell.angle_beta   90.00
_cell.angle_gamma   90.00
#
_symmetry.space_group_name_H-M   'P 1'
#
loop_
_entity.id
_entity.type
_entity.pdbx_description
1 polymer ?
#
loop_
_entity_poly.entity_id
_entity_poly.type
_entity_poly.pdbx_seq_one_letter_code
_entity_poly.pdbx_strand_id
1 'polypeptide(L)'
;MTALAIFESAVICEYLEDTELPPLHPANRLHRAQHRSWMEFGSALLNLIAAFHNAADEQALMARAADMRVRLVQVEEAHGGARSLRAKPSAL
;
A
#
# COMPACT_ATOMS: atom_id res chain seq x y z
N MET A 1 4.37 -11.48 -33.00
CA MET A 1 3.72 -11.39 -31.67
C MET A 1 3.58 -9.92 -31.34
N THR A 2 2.36 -9.42 -31.23
CA THR A 2 2.08 -8.05 -30.79
C THR A 2 2.28 -7.98 -29.28
N ALA A 3 3.08 -7.04 -28.79
CA ALA A 3 3.20 -6.77 -27.36
C ALA A 3 1.90 -6.09 -26.88
N LEU A 4 1.32 -6.61 -25.80
CA LEU A 4 0.15 -6.04 -25.12
C LEU A 4 0.62 -5.30 -23.87
N ALA A 5 0.19 -4.05 -23.71
CA ALA A 5 0.49 -3.26 -22.52
C ALA A 5 -0.48 -3.58 -21.38
N ILE A 6 0.06 -3.78 -20.18
CA ILE A 6 -0.70 -3.94 -18.92
C ILE A 6 -0.55 -2.64 -18.12
N PHE A 7 -1.65 -2.14 -17.57
CA PHE A 7 -1.71 -0.92 -16.74
C PHE A 7 -2.32 -1.26 -15.38
N GLU A 8 -2.34 -0.30 -14.46
CA GLU A 8 -2.64 -0.46 -13.03
C GLU A 8 -1.58 -1.27 -12.29
N SER A 9 -0.97 -0.66 -11.27
CA SER A 9 0.12 -1.29 -10.52
C SER A 9 -0.32 -2.60 -9.86
N ALA A 10 -1.55 -2.67 -9.34
CA ALA A 10 -2.10 -3.89 -8.75
C ALA A 10 -2.24 -5.02 -9.78
N VAL A 11 -2.71 -4.72 -11.00
CA VAL A 11 -2.87 -5.72 -12.07
C VAL A 11 -1.52 -6.21 -12.57
N ILE A 12 -0.54 -5.31 -12.74
CA ILE A 12 0.83 -5.68 -13.10
C ILE A 12 1.43 -6.59 -12.01
N CYS A 13 1.23 -6.27 -10.73
CA CYS A 13 1.69 -7.12 -9.64
C CYS A 13 1.01 -8.49 -9.61
N GLU A 14 -0.29 -8.59 -9.94
CA GLU A 14 -0.97 -9.89 -10.06
C GLU A 14 -0.45 -10.70 -11.24
N TYR A 15 -0.21 -10.07 -12.39
CA TYR A 15 0.43 -10.74 -13.52
C TYR A 15 1.79 -11.32 -13.12
N LEU A 16 2.64 -10.54 -12.46
CA LEU A 16 3.94 -11.00 -11.99
C LEU A 16 3.85 -12.08 -10.91
N GLU A 17 2.84 -12.04 -10.04
CA GLU A 17 2.59 -13.11 -9.05
C GLU A 17 2.29 -14.46 -9.72
N ASP A 18 1.61 -14.45 -10.88
CA ASP A 18 1.24 -15.66 -11.60
C ASP A 18 2.34 -16.16 -12.55
N THR A 19 3.19 -15.27 -13.07
CA THR A 19 4.17 -15.62 -14.11
C THR A 19 5.61 -15.73 -13.62
N GLU A 20 5.99 -15.03 -12.55
CA GLU A 20 7.38 -14.94 -12.10
C GLU A 20 7.64 -15.68 -10.78
N LEU A 21 8.88 -16.14 -10.60
CA LEU A 21 9.36 -16.73 -9.34
C LEU A 21 10.53 -15.90 -8.76
N PRO A 22 10.63 -15.78 -7.43
CA PRO A 22 9.72 -16.32 -6.42
C PRO A 22 8.40 -15.51 -6.33
N PRO A 23 7.30 -16.10 -5.82
CA PRO A 23 6.03 -15.39 -5.66
C PRO A 23 6.18 -14.15 -4.78
N LEU A 24 5.44 -13.08 -5.12
CA LEU A 24 5.45 -11.81 -4.41
C LEU A 24 4.71 -11.91 -3.08
N HIS A 25 3.65 -12.72 -3.02
CA HIS A 25 2.81 -12.90 -1.86
C HIS A 25 3.05 -14.23 -1.12
N PRO A 26 2.80 -14.28 0.20
CA PRO A 26 2.78 -15.53 0.95
C PRO A 26 1.79 -16.54 0.37
N ALA A 27 2.11 -17.84 0.54
CA ALA A 27 1.20 -18.92 0.15
C ALA A 27 -0.07 -18.98 1.02
N ASN A 28 0.00 -18.53 2.29
CA ASN A 28 -1.17 -18.44 3.16
C ASN A 28 -2.16 -17.40 2.62
N ARG A 29 -3.40 -17.84 2.36
CA ARG A 29 -4.45 -17.01 1.73
C ARG A 29 -4.81 -15.76 2.54
N LEU A 30 -4.85 -15.86 3.87
CA LEU A 30 -5.17 -14.72 4.73
C LEU A 30 -4.03 -13.69 4.72
N HIS A 31 -2.78 -14.13 4.80
CA HIS A 31 -1.64 -13.22 4.72
C HIS A 31 -1.50 -12.58 3.33
N ARG A 32 -1.83 -13.31 2.26
CA ARG A 32 -1.94 -12.77 0.91
C ARG A 32 -3.00 -11.66 0.83
N ALA A 33 -4.19 -11.89 1.40
CA ALA A 33 -5.22 -10.87 1.48
C ALA A 33 -4.75 -9.64 2.28
N GLN A 34 -4.07 -9.83 3.41
CA GLN A 34 -3.49 -8.74 4.20
C GLN A 34 -2.46 -7.93 3.40
N HIS A 35 -1.55 -8.59 2.66
CA HIS A 35 -0.60 -7.89 1.79
C HIS A 35 -1.33 -7.03 0.75
N ARG A 36 -2.37 -7.57 0.11
CA ARG A 36 -3.18 -6.82 -0.88
C ARG A 36 -3.91 -5.64 -0.25
N SER A 37 -4.44 -5.79 0.96
CA SER A 37 -5.05 -4.68 1.71
C SER A 37 -4.05 -3.56 2.00
N TRP A 38 -2.81 -3.89 2.37
CA TRP A 38 -1.76 -2.88 2.57
C TRP A 38 -1.30 -2.21 1.29
N MET A 39 -1.32 -2.91 0.15
CA MET A 39 -1.06 -2.31 -1.16
C MET A 39 -2.11 -1.26 -1.51
N GLU A 40 -3.40 -1.57 -1.35
CA GLU A 40 -4.49 -0.62 -1.61
C GLU A 40 -4.43 0.56 -0.63
N PHE A 41 -4.17 0.28 0.66
CA PHE A 41 -3.95 1.32 1.65
C PHE A 41 -2.83 2.29 1.22
N GLY A 42 -1.71 1.76 0.72
CA GLY A 42 -0.59 2.54 0.21
C GLY A 42 -0.98 3.39 -1.01
N SER A 43 -1.72 2.83 -1.96
CA SER A 43 -2.25 3.57 -3.12
C SER A 43 -3.11 4.76 -2.69
N ALA A 44 -4.05 4.53 -1.76
CA ALA A 44 -4.89 5.60 -1.22
C ALA A 44 -4.08 6.68 -0.47
N LEU A 45 -3.03 6.29 0.26
CA LEU A 45 -2.13 7.23 0.93
C LEU A 45 -1.32 8.08 -0.07
N LEU A 46 -0.85 7.49 -1.18
CA LEU A 46 -0.17 8.23 -2.24
C LEU A 46 -1.07 9.27 -2.90
N ASN A 47 -2.35 8.92 -3.14
CA ASN A 47 -3.34 9.89 -3.62
C ASN A 47 -3.54 11.04 -2.64
N LEU A 48 -3.56 10.75 -1.33
CA LEU A 48 -3.67 11.77 -0.30
C LEU A 48 -2.45 12.69 -0.25
N ILE A 49 -1.23 12.13 -0.42
CA ILE A 49 0.00 12.91 -0.54
C ILE A 49 -0.04 13.83 -1.77
N ALA A 50 -0.52 13.33 -2.91
CA ALA A 50 -0.70 14.15 -4.09
C ALA A 50 -1.71 15.29 -3.84
N ALA A 51 -2.83 15.01 -3.17
CA ALA A 51 -3.82 16.03 -2.81
C ALA A 51 -3.26 17.06 -1.82
N PHE A 52 -2.42 16.64 -0.87
CA PHE A 52 -1.73 17.55 0.06
C PHE A 52 -0.81 18.52 -0.69
N HIS A 53 0.03 18.02 -1.59
CA HIS A 53 0.94 18.87 -2.37
C HIS A 53 0.21 19.87 -3.30
N ASN A 54 -1.01 19.54 -3.72
CA ASN A 54 -1.82 20.37 -4.60
C ASN A 54 -2.93 21.14 -3.86
N ALA A 55 -2.85 21.27 -2.53
CA ALA A 55 -3.83 22.02 -1.76
C ALA A 55 -3.87 23.49 -2.18
N ALA A 56 -5.08 24.00 -2.47
CA ALA A 56 -5.27 25.36 -2.96
C ALA A 56 -5.13 26.44 -1.87
N ASP A 57 -5.31 26.06 -0.61
CA ASP A 57 -5.23 26.96 0.54
C ASP A 57 -4.77 26.21 1.80
N GLU A 58 -4.51 26.99 2.85
CA GLU A 58 -4.04 26.49 4.14
C GLU A 58 -5.04 25.55 4.81
N GLN A 59 -6.35 25.81 4.66
CA GLN A 59 -7.38 24.97 5.27
C GLN A 59 -7.39 23.57 4.62
N ALA A 60 -7.31 23.50 3.30
CA ALA A 60 -7.19 22.26 2.56
C ALA A 60 -5.89 21.52 2.91
N LEU A 61 -4.76 22.25 3.01
CA LEU A 61 -3.46 21.69 3.39
C LEU A 61 -3.52 21.03 4.78
N MET A 62 -4.06 21.75 5.77
CA MET A 62 -4.21 21.26 7.14
C MET A 62 -5.16 20.06 7.23
N ALA A 63 -6.26 20.07 6.48
CA ALA A 63 -7.18 18.94 6.41
C ALA A 63 -6.49 17.69 5.85
N ARG A 64 -5.73 17.81 4.76
CA ARG A 64 -4.99 16.66 4.18
C ARG A 64 -3.86 16.19 5.08
N ALA A 65 -3.18 17.09 5.80
CA ALA A 65 -2.20 16.73 6.81
C ALA A 65 -2.82 15.91 7.95
N ALA A 66 -4.00 16.30 8.43
CA ALA A 66 -4.72 15.57 9.46
C ALA A 66 -5.14 14.17 8.99
N ASP A 67 -5.71 14.06 7.79
CA ASP A 67 -6.05 12.77 7.17
C ASP A 67 -4.81 11.85 7.05
N MET A 68 -3.67 12.43 6.67
CA MET A 68 -2.42 11.70 6.48
C MET A 68 -1.87 11.20 7.81
N ARG A 69 -1.95 12.04 8.86
CA ARG A 69 -1.56 11.67 10.22
C ARG A 69 -2.35 10.46 10.72
N VAL A 70 -3.67 10.43 10.51
CA VAL A 70 -4.53 9.29 10.91
C VAL A 70 -4.06 8.00 10.23
N ARG A 71 -3.81 8.06 8.91
CA ARG A 71 -3.32 6.90 8.15
C ARG A 71 -1.95 6.42 8.63
N LEU A 72 -1.02 7.33 8.89
CA LEU A 72 0.31 6.97 9.38
C LEU A 72 0.26 6.34 10.78
N VAL A 73 -0.62 6.82 11.67
CA VAL A 73 -0.84 6.18 12.98
C VAL A 73 -1.34 4.74 12.80
N GLN A 74 -2.26 4.47 11.87
CA GLN A 74 -2.72 3.12 11.58
C GLN A 74 -1.57 2.19 11.12
N VAL A 75 -0.61 2.72 10.36
CA VAL A 75 0.58 1.95 9.95
C VAL A 75 1.43 1.60 11.17
N GLU A 76 1.68 2.58 12.05
CA GLU A 76 2.48 2.37 13.27
C GLU A 76 1.80 1.40 14.24
N GLU A 77 0.48 1.47 14.42
CA GLU A 77 -0.24 0.51 15.26
C GLU A 77 -0.13 -0.92 14.73
N ALA A 78 -0.15 -1.07 13.40
CA ALA A 78 -0.01 -2.39 12.78
C ALA A 78 1.44 -2.91 12.76
N HIS A 79 2.45 -2.04 12.81
CA HIS A 79 3.85 -2.41 12.52
C HIS A 79 4.92 -1.78 13.42
N GLY A 80 4.59 -1.11 14.52
CA GLY A 80 5.46 -0.24 15.32
C GLY A 80 6.70 -0.89 15.99
N GLY A 81 7.06 -2.11 15.61
CA GLY A 81 8.34 -2.76 15.92
C GLY A 81 8.91 -3.61 14.78
N ALA A 82 8.34 -3.56 13.58
CA ALA A 82 8.64 -4.47 12.48
C ALA A 82 9.43 -3.77 11.36
N ARG A 83 10.54 -4.38 10.92
CA ARG A 83 11.43 -3.82 9.88
C ARG A 83 10.79 -3.70 8.49
N SER A 84 9.61 -4.28 8.28
CA SER A 84 8.89 -4.27 7.00
C SER A 84 7.40 -4.46 7.23
N LEU A 85 6.55 -3.85 6.37
CA LEU A 85 5.11 -4.14 6.31
C LEU A 85 4.79 -5.61 5.94
N ARG A 86 5.79 -6.34 5.44
CA ARG A 86 5.70 -7.79 5.16
C ARG A 86 6.13 -8.66 6.34
N ALA A 87 6.70 -8.06 7.39
CA ALA A 87 7.14 -8.81 8.55
C ALA A 87 5.91 -9.29 9.33
N LYS A 88 5.99 -10.52 9.84
CA LYS A 88 4.94 -11.07 10.71
C LYS A 88 4.83 -10.19 11.96
N PRO A 89 3.62 -10.02 12.54
CA PRO A 89 3.53 -9.52 13.91
C PRO A 89 4.41 -10.42 14.77
N SER A 90 5.29 -9.84 15.58
CA SER A 90 6.00 -10.59 16.60
C SER A 90 4.94 -11.34 17.41
N ALA A 91 4.97 -12.66 17.39
CA ALA A 91 4.18 -13.44 18.33
C ALA A 91 4.65 -13.03 19.73
N LEU A 92 3.73 -12.41 20.49
CA LEU A 92 3.73 -12.59 21.94
C LEU A 92 3.28 -14.04 22.20
#